data_AF-A0A4Q3FZ63-F1
#
_entry.id   AF-A0A4Q3FZ63-F1
#
_cell.length_a   1.000
_cell.length_b   1.000
_cell.length_c   1.000
_cell.angle_alpha   90.00
_cell.angle_beta   90.00
_cell.angle_gamma   90.00
#
_symmetry.space_group_name_H-M   'P 1'
#
loop_
_entity.id
_entity.type
_entity.pdbx_description
1 polymer ?
#
loop_
_entity_poly.entity_id
_entity_poly.type
_entity_poly.pdbx_seq_one_letter_code
_entity_poly.pdbx_strand_id
1 'polypeptide(L)'
;MNALDQLRLKASYGTTALLWLNVLFSGLAGWLHPAAFSIWTLAASGVIAGLSTAVWSSDKAGPTTRVVHSMALAAQVGLLVYLFSGAAYQIDMHMYFFATLAICAVWIDWRAIVAYAGLVAVHHLALYVAMP
;
A
#
# COMPACT_ATOMS: atom_id res chain seq x y z
N MET A 1 -5.42 20.29 -19.48
CA MET A 1 -5.23 18.93 -18.94
C MET A 1 -5.66 17.93 -20.00
N ASN A 2 -4.79 17.00 -20.38
CA ASN A 2 -5.12 15.96 -21.35
C ASN A 2 -5.90 14.80 -20.67
N ALA A 3 -6.33 13.81 -21.46
CA ALA A 3 -7.09 12.66 -20.94
C ALA A 3 -6.27 11.83 -19.93
N LEU A 4 -4.96 11.73 -20.11
CA LEU A 4 -4.06 11.02 -19.19
C LEU A 4 -3.97 11.73 -17.83
N ASP A 5 -3.89 13.06 -17.82
CA ASP A 5 -3.86 13.84 -16.58
C ASP A 5 -5.17 13.69 -15.80
N GLN A 6 -6.31 13.66 -16.51
CA GLN A 6 -7.61 13.42 -15.87
C GLN A 6 -7.72 12.02 -15.28
N LEU A 7 -7.24 11.00 -16.00
CA LEU A 7 -7.19 9.62 -15.49
C LEU A 7 -6.34 9.54 -14.22
N ARG A 8 -5.12 10.09 -14.26
CA ARG A 8 -4.21 10.12 -13.11
C ARG A 8 -4.79 10.89 -11.93
N LEU A 9 -5.46 12.01 -12.18
CA LEU A 9 -6.12 12.76 -11.12
C LEU A 9 -7.23 11.93 -10.46
N LYS A 10 -8.07 11.24 -11.23
CA LYS A 10 -9.09 10.32 -10.68
C LYS A 10 -8.46 9.16 -9.90
N ALA A 11 -7.42 8.54 -10.46
CA ALA A 11 -6.65 7.50 -9.80
C ALA A 11 -6.05 7.96 -8.48
N SER A 12 -5.63 9.22 -8.38
CA SER A 12 -5.06 9.75 -7.14
C SER A 12 -6.04 9.72 -5.98
N TYR A 13 -7.30 10.14 -6.21
CA TYR A 13 -8.34 10.03 -5.18
C TYR A 13 -8.61 8.57 -4.80
N GLY A 14 -8.68 7.67 -5.79
CA GLY A 14 -8.92 6.25 -5.54
C GLY A 14 -7.79 5.59 -4.73
N THR A 15 -6.54 5.89 -5.05
CA THR A 15 -5.37 5.34 -4.33
C THR A 15 -5.21 5.96 -2.94
N THR A 16 -5.49 7.26 -2.76
CA THR A 16 -5.56 7.86 -1.41
C THR A 16 -6.64 7.18 -0.58
N ALA A 17 -7.85 7.00 -1.13
CA ALA A 17 -8.94 6.33 -0.43
C ALA A 17 -8.56 4.89 -0.06
N LEU A 18 -7.89 4.16 -0.96
CA LEU A 18 -7.41 2.81 -0.71
C LEU A 18 -6.36 2.73 0.41
N LEU A 19 -5.45 3.71 0.49
CA LEU A 19 -4.49 3.80 1.60
C LEU A 19 -5.20 3.92 2.95
N TRP A 20 -6.19 4.82 3.05
CA TRP A 20 -6.97 4.98 4.29
C TRP A 20 -7.90 3.81 4.57
N LEU A 21 -8.41 3.13 3.54
CA LEU A 21 -9.16 1.90 3.69
C LEU A 21 -8.27 0.78 4.29
N ASN A 22 -7.00 0.69 3.90
CA ASN A 22 -6.06 -0.24 4.50
C ASN A 22 -5.72 0.09 5.96
N VAL A 23 -5.69 1.39 6.33
CA VAL A 23 -5.60 1.81 7.75
C VAL A 23 -6.82 1.34 8.53
N LEU A 24 -8.02 1.53 7.97
CA LEU A 24 -9.26 1.04 8.56
C LEU A 24 -9.19 -0.47 8.74
N PHE A 25 -8.88 -1.24 7.69
CA PHE A 25 -8.73 -2.70 7.79
C PHE A 25 -7.70 -3.13 8.84
N SER A 26 -6.59 -2.39 8.99
CA SER A 26 -5.61 -2.66 10.04
C SER A 26 -6.21 -2.52 11.44
N GLY A 27 -7.08 -1.53 11.66
CA GLY A 27 -7.82 -1.36 12.92
C GLY A 27 -8.90 -2.42 13.13
N LEU A 28 -9.56 -2.86 12.06
CA LEU A 28 -10.58 -3.90 12.07
C LEU A 28 -10.03 -5.32 12.18
N ALA A 29 -8.72 -5.52 11.96
CA ALA A 29 -8.09 -6.85 11.90
C ALA A 29 -8.35 -7.68 13.16
N GLY A 30 -8.39 -7.05 14.33
CA GLY A 30 -8.70 -7.69 15.62
C GLY A 30 -10.09 -8.34 15.70
N TRP A 31 -11.06 -7.89 14.89
CA TRP A 31 -12.39 -8.50 14.85
C TRP A 31 -12.44 -9.75 13.98
N LEU A 32 -11.54 -9.88 13.00
CA LEU A 32 -11.43 -11.05 12.13
C LEU A 32 -10.49 -12.11 12.70
N HIS A 33 -9.47 -11.68 13.43
CA HIS A 33 -8.51 -12.53 14.11
C HIS A 33 -8.10 -11.81 15.41
N PRO A 34 -8.60 -12.20 16.59
CA PRO A 34 -8.34 -11.47 17.84
C PRO A 34 -6.86 -11.24 18.16
N ALA A 35 -5.98 -12.18 17.76
CA ALA A 35 -4.54 -12.05 17.93
C ALA A 35 -3.85 -11.18 16.86
N ALA A 36 -4.58 -10.72 15.83
CA ALA A 36 -4.05 -9.86 14.78
C ALA A 36 -3.89 -8.40 15.21
N PHE A 37 -4.62 -7.90 16.21
CA PHE A 37 -4.58 -6.47 16.52
C PHE A 37 -3.21 -6.03 17.07
N SER A 38 -2.65 -4.98 16.48
CA SER A 38 -1.41 -4.33 16.95
C SER A 38 -1.51 -2.81 16.81
N ILE A 39 -1.42 -2.10 17.93
CA ILE A 39 -1.43 -0.63 17.95
C ILE A 39 -0.26 -0.04 17.17
N TRP A 40 0.90 -0.70 17.19
CA TRP A 40 2.09 -0.26 16.48
C TRP A 40 1.92 -0.40 14.97
N THR A 41 1.30 -1.50 14.52
CA THR A 41 1.02 -1.71 13.10
C THR A 41 -0.04 -0.72 12.60
N LEU A 42 -1.08 -0.45 13.41
CA LEU A 42 -2.08 0.58 13.09
C LEU A 42 -1.44 1.97 13.01
N ALA A 43 -0.57 2.32 13.95
CA ALA A 43 0.15 3.59 13.94
C ALA A 43 1.06 3.72 12.71
N ALA A 44 1.83 2.67 12.38
CA ALA A 44 2.68 2.65 11.20
C ALA A 44 1.87 2.79 9.90
N SER A 45 0.74 2.08 9.80
CA SER A 45 -0.21 2.22 8.71
C SER A 45 -0.73 3.65 8.60
N GLY A 46 -1.14 4.27 9.71
CA GLY A 46 -1.59 5.66 9.75
C GLY A 46 -0.52 6.65 9.30
N VAL A 47 0.74 6.47 9.73
CA VAL A 47 1.88 7.31 9.31
C VAL A 47 2.14 7.19 7.81
N ILE A 48 2.14 5.97 7.26
CA ILE A 48 2.34 5.74 5.81
C ILE A 48 1.24 6.43 4.99
N ALA A 49 -0.03 6.27 5.40
CA ALA A 49 -1.16 6.91 4.73
C ALA A 49 -1.12 8.44 4.86
N GLY A 50 -0.76 8.95 6.04
CA GLY A 50 -0.63 10.37 6.33
C GLY A 50 0.48 11.05 5.51
N LEU A 51 1.69 10.48 5.49
CA LEU A 51 2.80 10.98 4.69
C LEU A 51 2.49 10.94 3.19
N SER A 52 1.88 9.86 2.71
CA SER A 52 1.43 9.74 1.32
C SER A 52 0.39 10.81 0.96
N THR A 53 -0.57 11.05 1.87
CA THR A 53 -1.59 12.11 1.71
C THR A 53 -0.96 13.50 1.69
N ALA A 54 0.10 13.75 2.48
CA ALA A 54 0.82 15.02 2.48
C ALA A 54 1.59 15.27 1.17
N VAL A 55 2.18 14.23 0.57
CA VAL A 55 2.78 14.32 -0.77
C VAL A 55 1.68 14.59 -1.82
N TRP A 56 0.57 13.86 -1.73
CA TRP A 56 -0.59 14.02 -2.63
C TRP A 56 -1.24 15.41 -2.56
N SER A 57 -1.30 16.05 -1.39
CA SER A 57 -1.88 17.38 -1.24
C SER A 57 -1.06 18.47 -1.94
N SER A 58 0.25 18.24 -2.14
CA SER A 58 1.15 19.17 -2.83
C SER A 58 1.02 19.06 -4.35
N ASP A 59 0.94 17.85 -4.89
CA ASP A 59 0.65 17.60 -6.31
C ASP A 59 -0.12 16.28 -6.46
N LYS A 60 -1.43 16.40 -6.71
CA LYS A 60 -2.34 15.25 -6.69
C LYS A 60 -2.01 14.17 -7.70
N ALA A 61 -1.44 14.52 -8.86
CA ALA A 61 -1.16 13.58 -9.95
C ALA A 61 0.31 13.56 -10.37
N GLY A 62 1.16 14.28 -9.64
CA GLY A 62 2.58 14.44 -9.91
C GLY A 62 3.39 13.15 -9.91
N PRO A 63 4.53 13.10 -10.59
CA PRO A 63 5.39 11.92 -10.63
C PRO A 63 5.75 11.38 -9.24
N THR A 64 6.06 12.26 -8.29
CA THR A 64 6.38 11.89 -6.91
C THR A 64 5.21 11.19 -6.23
N THR A 65 4.00 11.74 -6.34
CA THR A 65 2.79 11.16 -5.76
C THR A 65 2.49 9.78 -6.30
N ARG A 66 2.67 9.56 -7.61
CA ARG A 66 2.46 8.25 -8.24
C ARG A 66 3.42 7.19 -7.66
N VAL A 67 4.70 7.54 -7.54
CA VAL A 67 5.72 6.65 -6.97
C VAL A 67 5.46 6.39 -5.48
N VAL A 68 5.23 7.45 -4.70
CA VAL A 68 5.00 7.36 -3.25
C VAL A 68 3.74 6.57 -2.93
N HIS A 69 2.61 6.82 -3.60
CA HIS A 69 1.39 6.03 -3.40
C HIS A 69 1.60 4.56 -3.73
N SER A 70 2.29 4.24 -4.82
CA SER A 70 2.59 2.85 -5.18
C SER A 70 3.43 2.16 -4.10
N MET A 71 4.50 2.79 -3.64
CA MET A 71 5.32 2.24 -2.54
C MET A 71 4.52 2.12 -1.23
N ALA A 72 3.70 3.10 -0.92
CA ALA A 72 2.87 3.11 0.28
C ALA A 72 1.80 2.01 0.26
N LEU A 73 1.18 1.73 -0.89
CA LEU A 73 0.26 0.61 -1.05
C LEU A 73 0.98 -0.72 -0.80
N ALA A 74 2.17 -0.93 -1.37
CA ALA A 74 2.97 -2.13 -1.10
C ALA A 74 3.29 -2.28 0.40
N ALA A 75 3.72 -1.20 1.06
CA ALA A 75 4.01 -1.22 2.48
C ALA A 75 2.77 -1.53 3.34
N GLN A 76 1.60 -0.96 2.99
CA GLN A 76 0.33 -1.26 3.65
C GLN A 76 -0.05 -2.73 3.53
N VAL A 77 0.11 -3.34 2.36
CA VAL A 77 -0.15 -4.78 2.19
C VAL A 77 0.80 -5.61 3.05
N GLY A 78 2.07 -5.25 3.14
CA GLY A 78 3.03 -5.93 4.03
C GLY A 78 2.61 -5.90 5.50
N LEU A 79 2.08 -4.76 5.98
CA LEU A 79 1.53 -4.65 7.33
C LEU A 79 0.30 -5.55 7.54
N LEU A 80 -0.60 -5.61 6.55
CA LEU A 80 -1.76 -6.51 6.61
C LEU A 80 -1.33 -7.99 6.63
N VAL A 81 -0.36 -8.38 5.82
CA VAL A 81 0.21 -9.74 5.86
C VAL A 81 0.76 -10.08 7.23
N TYR A 82 1.46 -9.13 7.88
CA TYR A 82 1.96 -9.30 9.23
C TYR A 82 0.83 -9.46 10.27
N LEU A 83 -0.21 -8.61 10.21
CA LEU A 83 -1.37 -8.71 11.12
C LEU A 83 -2.06 -10.07 11.03
N PHE A 84 -2.17 -10.62 9.83
CA PHE A 84 -2.79 -11.92 9.60
C PHE A 84 -1.81 -13.10 9.71
N SER A 85 -0.61 -12.91 10.25
CA SER A 85 0.36 -14.00 10.39
C SER A 85 -0.20 -15.18 11.19
N GLY A 86 -0.19 -16.37 10.60
CA GLY A 86 -0.75 -17.59 11.19
C GLY A 86 -2.28 -17.73 11.09
N ALA A 87 -2.98 -16.74 10.54
CA ALA A 87 -4.42 -16.81 10.26
C ALA A 87 -4.69 -17.41 8.88
N ALA A 88 -5.86 -18.01 8.67
CA ALA A 88 -6.25 -18.59 7.38
C ALA A 88 -6.23 -17.57 6.22
N TYR A 89 -6.54 -16.30 6.52
CA TYR A 89 -6.59 -15.21 5.54
C TYR A 89 -5.21 -14.60 5.19
N GLN A 90 -4.11 -15.10 5.77
CA GLN A 90 -2.77 -14.58 5.48
C GLN A 90 -2.43 -14.69 4.00
N ILE A 91 -2.83 -15.80 3.35
CA ILE A 91 -2.58 -16.02 1.93
C ILE A 91 -3.36 -15.04 1.05
N ASP A 92 -4.60 -14.70 1.43
CA ASP A 92 -5.40 -13.68 0.75
C ASP A 92 -4.73 -12.31 0.85
N MET A 93 -4.17 -11.95 2.02
CA MET A 93 -3.39 -10.73 2.19
C MET A 93 -2.12 -10.74 1.34
N HIS A 94 -1.47 -11.89 1.12
CA HIS A 94 -0.36 -11.97 0.17
C HIS A 94 -0.81 -11.75 -1.27
N MET A 95 -1.96 -12.33 -1.68
CA MET A 95 -2.50 -12.09 -3.01
C MET A 95 -2.89 -10.62 -3.23
N TYR A 96 -3.17 -9.88 -2.16
CA TYR A 96 -3.46 -8.45 -2.22
C TYR A 96 -2.26 -7.62 -2.74
N PHE A 97 -1.03 -8.11 -2.68
CA PHE A 97 0.12 -7.47 -3.34
C PHE A 97 -0.10 -7.39 -4.86
N PHE A 98 -0.54 -8.49 -5.48
CA PHE A 98 -0.78 -8.51 -6.93
C PHE A 98 -1.96 -7.62 -7.32
N ALA A 99 -3.03 -7.62 -6.52
CA ALA A 99 -4.18 -6.76 -6.76
C ALA A 99 -3.83 -5.27 -6.68
N THR A 100 -3.07 -4.86 -5.65
CA THR A 100 -2.64 -3.46 -5.51
C THR A 100 -1.58 -3.05 -6.55
N LEU A 101 -0.69 -3.96 -6.96
CA LEU A 101 0.21 -3.72 -8.09
C LEU A 101 -0.57 -3.51 -9.40
N ALA A 102 -1.60 -4.31 -9.66
CA ALA A 102 -2.47 -4.14 -10.82
C ALA A 102 -3.19 -2.78 -10.79
N ILE A 103 -3.66 -2.34 -9.62
CA ILE A 103 -4.23 -1.00 -9.45
C ILE A 103 -3.21 0.09 -9.80
N CYS A 104 -1.93 -0.07 -9.46
CA CYS A 104 -0.88 0.90 -9.79
C CYS A 104 -0.71 1.10 -11.32
N ALA A 105 -1.16 0.16 -12.16
CA ALA A 105 -1.12 0.33 -13.62
C ALA A 105 -1.98 1.51 -14.10
N VAL A 106 -3.02 1.91 -13.34
CA VAL A 106 -3.87 3.08 -13.67
C VAL A 106 -3.08 4.38 -13.80
N TRP A 107 -1.91 4.46 -13.15
CA TRP A 107 -1.02 5.62 -13.23
C TRP A 107 -0.41 5.80 -14.62
N ILE A 108 -0.36 4.75 -15.44
CA ILE A 108 0.34 4.72 -16.73
C ILE A 108 1.75 5.31 -16.55
N ASP A 109 2.46 4.83 -15.53
CA ASP A 109 3.79 5.28 -15.16
C ASP A 109 4.63 4.07 -14.74
N TRP A 110 5.59 3.70 -15.58
CA TRP A 110 6.47 2.57 -15.31
C TRP A 110 7.27 2.75 -14.02
N ARG A 111 7.57 3.99 -13.62
CA ARG A 111 8.32 4.29 -12.39
C ARG A 111 7.53 3.88 -11.16
N ALA A 112 6.21 4.07 -11.18
CA ALA A 112 5.31 3.66 -10.09
C ALA A 112 5.29 2.12 -9.94
N ILE A 113 5.24 1.41 -11.06
CA ILE A 113 5.28 -0.07 -11.11
C ILE A 113 6.63 -0.60 -10.60
N VAL A 114 7.75 -0.05 -11.10
CA VAL A 114 9.10 -0.46 -10.68
C VAL A 114 9.35 -0.13 -9.21
N ALA A 115 8.88 1.02 -8.72
CA ALA A 115 9.02 1.38 -7.31
C ALA A 115 8.24 0.44 -6.38
N TYR A 116 7.00 0.08 -6.76
CA TYR A 116 6.21 -0.92 -6.03
C TYR A 116 6.96 -2.26 -5.98
N ALA A 117 7.28 -2.81 -7.16
CA ALA A 117 7.90 -4.12 -7.27
C ALA A 117 9.29 -4.16 -6.60
N GLY A 118 10.06 -3.08 -6.73
CA GLY A 118 11.37 -2.93 -6.10
C GLY A 118 11.26 -2.93 -4.58
N LEU A 119 10.30 -2.20 -3.99
CA LEU A 119 10.07 -2.24 -2.55
C LEU A 119 9.71 -3.66 -2.09
N VAL A 120 8.79 -4.33 -2.80
CA VAL A 120 8.40 -5.70 -2.47
C VAL A 120 9.57 -6.67 -2.57
N ALA A 121 10.38 -6.59 -3.63
CA ALA A 121 11.54 -7.45 -3.82
C ALA A 121 12.60 -7.25 -2.73
N VAL A 122 12.94 -5.99 -2.43
CA VAL A 122 13.88 -5.65 -1.35
C VAL A 122 13.36 -6.13 -0.01
N HIS A 123 12.06 -5.94 0.27
CA HIS A 123 11.44 -6.42 1.50
C HIS A 123 11.56 -7.95 1.65
N HIS A 124 11.18 -8.72 0.62
CA HIS A 124 11.27 -10.19 0.67
C HIS A 124 12.71 -10.67 0.80
N LEU A 125 13.63 -10.08 0.04
CA LEU A 125 15.05 -10.44 0.11
C LEU A 125 15.66 -10.10 1.48
N ALA A 126 15.32 -8.94 2.04
CA ALA A 126 15.78 -8.54 3.36
C ALA A 126 15.24 -9.49 4.44
N LEU A 127 13.96 -9.87 4.38
CA LEU A 127 13.39 -10.84 5.30
C LEU A 127 14.03 -12.22 5.14
N TYR A 128 14.24 -12.70 3.91
CA TYR A 128 14.93 -13.98 3.66
C TYR A 128 16.35 -14.02 4.25
N VAL A 129 17.10 -12.92 4.17
CA VAL A 129 18.47 -12.84 4.70
C VAL A 129 18.48 -12.64 6.22
N ALA A 130 17.61 -11.79 6.77
CA ALA A 130 17.63 -11.42 8.19
C ALA A 130 16.83 -12.37 9.09
N MET A 131 15.81 -13.05 8.56
CA MET A 131 14.92 -13.98 9.27
C MET A 131 14.58 -15.17 8.36
N PRO A 132 15.57 -16.06 8.06
CA PRO A 132 15.37 -17.20 7.18
C PRO A 132 14.40 -18.25 7.73
#